data_AF-A0A820MZZ3-F1
#
_entry.id   AF-A0A820MZZ3-F1
#
_cell.length_a   1.000
_cell.length_b   1.000
_cell.length_c   1.000
_cell.angle_alpha   90.00
_cell.angle_beta   90.00
_cell.angle_gamma   90.00
#
_symmetry.space_group_name_H-M   'P 1'
#
loop_
_entity.id
_entity.type
_entity.pdbx_description
1 polymer ?
#
loop_
_entity_poly.entity_id
_entity_poly.type
_entity_poly.pdbx_seq_one_letter_code
_entity_poly.pdbx_strand_id
1 'polypeptide(L)'
;MSTKTIPFAMIDDYSAFPSEHTILFTMHTVFRVCGIKQTANNSRLWEVQLTITEDNDPQLATLTNCIKNEIEGATGWHRLGHLMIKVGHFNQAEEFCNELLKNASDDSDRANIYHMLGMLKYHQGKYQEAVAFYEKSLQIKRKTLPDDDISLASTYSNIGQVYNNMADYSKALVFYEKSLKIREISLPPNHPDVATSYNNIGQAYHNMGNHSKALEFFEKSLKIREISLPPNHPDLGQSYNNIGQVYNKMNEYSKALSYIDKALAIWQKSLPPTHPNIK
;
A
#
# COMPACT_ATOMS: atom_id res chain seq x y z
N MET A 1 47.96 -7.12 -14.36
CA MET A 1 46.74 -6.72 -13.62
C MET A 1 45.79 -7.91 -13.62
N SER A 2 45.35 -8.34 -12.45
CA SER A 2 44.53 -9.55 -12.28
C SER A 2 43.10 -9.29 -12.75
N THR A 3 42.68 -9.96 -13.82
CA THR A 3 41.29 -9.95 -14.32
C THR A 3 40.42 -10.82 -13.40
N LYS A 4 39.57 -10.18 -12.61
CA LYS A 4 38.56 -10.86 -11.81
C LYS A 4 37.42 -11.31 -12.73
N THR A 5 37.32 -12.61 -12.96
CA THR A 5 36.24 -13.23 -13.74
C THR A 5 35.19 -13.73 -12.76
N ILE A 6 33.95 -13.25 -12.86
CA ILE A 6 32.82 -13.71 -12.03
C ILE A 6 31.96 -14.63 -12.91
N PRO A 7 31.77 -15.91 -12.56
CA PRO A 7 30.89 -16.78 -13.32
C PRO A 7 29.44 -16.30 -13.19
N PHE A 8 28.80 -15.97 -14.31
CA PHE A 8 27.35 -15.84 -14.40
C PHE A 8 26.79 -17.21 -14.77
N ALA A 9 25.73 -17.64 -14.09
CA ALA A 9 25.29 -19.02 -13.95
C ALA A 9 25.16 -19.85 -15.26
N MET A 10 25.35 -21.17 -15.14
CA MET A 10 24.91 -22.16 -16.14
C MET A 10 23.39 -22.07 -16.26
N ILE A 11 22.91 -21.60 -17.41
CA ILE A 11 21.50 -21.64 -17.78
C ILE A 11 21.27 -23.00 -18.40
N ASP A 12 20.90 -23.98 -17.58
CA ASP A 12 20.06 -25.08 -18.03
C ASP A 12 19.11 -25.40 -16.87
N ASP A 13 17.83 -25.41 -17.23
CA ASP A 13 16.63 -25.74 -16.47
C ASP A 13 15.90 -24.62 -15.72
N TYR A 14 14.58 -24.59 -15.99
CA TYR A 14 13.49 -23.82 -15.39
C TYR A 14 13.07 -22.49 -16.04
N SER A 15 12.57 -22.57 -17.28
CA SER A 15 11.41 -21.77 -17.70
C SER A 15 10.45 -22.64 -18.53
N ALA A 16 9.17 -22.65 -18.16
CA ALA A 16 8.11 -23.40 -18.86
C ALA A 16 7.55 -22.65 -20.09
N PHE A 17 8.11 -21.49 -20.47
CA PHE A 17 7.63 -20.67 -21.57
C PHE A 17 8.79 -20.23 -22.49
N PRO A 18 8.92 -20.80 -23.69
CA PRO A 18 10.11 -20.68 -24.54
C PRO A 18 10.21 -19.40 -25.41
N SER A 19 9.30 -18.43 -25.28
CA SER A 19 9.25 -17.22 -26.14
C SER A 19 9.47 -15.89 -25.42
N GLU A 20 9.72 -15.87 -24.12
CA GLU A 20 9.98 -14.63 -23.37
C GLU A 20 11.42 -14.60 -22.87
N HIS A 21 12.21 -13.68 -23.43
CA HIS A 21 13.52 -13.33 -22.88
C HIS A 21 13.33 -12.47 -21.64
N THR A 22 13.19 -13.10 -20.47
CA THR A 22 13.11 -12.38 -19.20
C THR A 22 14.47 -11.80 -18.85
N ILE A 23 14.63 -10.49 -19.06
CA ILE A 23 15.77 -9.72 -18.56
C ILE A 23 15.49 -9.40 -17.09
N LEU A 24 16.38 -9.87 -16.20
CA LEU A 24 16.37 -9.46 -14.79
C LEU A 24 16.58 -7.95 -14.71
N PHE A 25 15.55 -7.23 -14.24
CA PHE A 25 15.67 -5.84 -13.84
C PHE A 25 16.66 -5.73 -12.68
N THR A 26 17.83 -5.15 -12.93
CA THR A 26 18.52 -4.37 -11.90
C THR A 26 18.19 -2.92 -12.18
N MET A 27 17.64 -2.20 -11.20
CA MET A 27 17.05 -0.86 -11.38
C MET A 27 18.01 0.26 -11.84
N HIS A 28 19.24 -0.08 -12.24
CA HIS A 28 20.25 0.92 -12.58
C HIS A 28 20.78 0.81 -13.99
N THR A 29 20.50 -0.27 -14.74
CA THR A 29 21.02 -0.36 -16.12
C THR A 29 20.26 -1.43 -16.91
N VAL A 30 19.65 -1.02 -18.02
CA VAL A 30 19.17 -1.95 -19.03
C VAL A 30 20.35 -2.20 -20.00
N PHE A 31 20.71 -3.46 -20.18
CA PHE A 31 21.77 -3.86 -21.10
C PHE A 31 21.18 -4.55 -22.33
N ARG A 32 21.68 -4.22 -23.51
CA ARG A 32 21.45 -4.98 -24.74
C ARG A 32 22.64 -5.91 -24.98
N VAL A 33 22.35 -7.18 -25.27
CA VAL A 33 23.36 -8.13 -25.76
C VAL A 33 23.61 -7.83 -27.23
N CYS A 34 24.80 -7.35 -27.56
CA CYS A 34 25.16 -6.92 -28.92
C CYS A 34 25.98 -7.96 -29.68
N GLY A 35 26.65 -8.88 -28.98
CA GLY A 35 27.40 -9.96 -29.61
C GLY A 35 27.76 -11.05 -28.61
N ILE A 36 27.72 -12.30 -29.07
CA ILE A 36 28.12 -13.49 -28.30
C ILE A 36 29.20 -14.21 -29.12
N LYS A 37 30.35 -14.47 -28.50
CA LYS A 37 31.46 -15.22 -29.12
C LYS A 37 31.86 -16.38 -28.23
N GLN A 38 32.05 -17.56 -28.81
CA GLN A 38 32.55 -18.70 -28.07
C GLN A 38 34.06 -18.54 -27.85
N THR A 39 34.52 -18.72 -26.61
CA THR A 39 35.96 -18.59 -26.33
C THR A 39 36.72 -19.79 -26.92
N ALA A 40 37.81 -19.51 -27.62
CA ALA A 40 38.54 -20.49 -28.43
C ALA A 40 39.08 -21.70 -27.63
N ASN A 41 39.21 -21.57 -26.31
CA ASN A 41 39.84 -22.57 -25.44
C ASN A 41 38.86 -23.35 -24.55
N ASN A 42 37.55 -23.05 -24.59
CA ASN A 42 36.56 -23.80 -23.82
C ASN A 42 35.16 -23.69 -24.46
N SER A 43 34.66 -24.81 -24.98
CA SER A 43 33.36 -24.88 -25.66
C SER A 43 32.16 -24.57 -24.75
N ARG A 44 32.37 -24.51 -23.43
CA ARG A 44 31.34 -24.16 -22.43
C ARG A 44 31.40 -22.69 -21.97
N LEU A 45 32.32 -21.88 -22.48
CA LEU A 45 32.46 -20.47 -22.08
C LEU A 45 32.21 -19.53 -23.26
N TRP A 46 31.31 -18.57 -23.05
CA TRP A 46 30.90 -17.57 -24.03
C TRP A 46 31.26 -16.17 -23.53
N GLU A 47 31.85 -15.37 -24.41
CA GLU A 47 32.10 -13.96 -24.20
C GLU A 47 30.92 -13.16 -24.77
N VAL A 48 30.28 -12.36 -23.92
CA VAL A 48 29.09 -11.58 -24.27
C VAL A 48 29.42 -10.10 -24.19
N GLN A 49 29.21 -9.38 -25.29
CA GLN A 49 29.29 -7.93 -25.33
C GLN A 49 27.95 -7.32 -24.92
N LEU A 50 27.96 -6.56 -23.83
CA LEU A 50 26.83 -5.82 -23.29
C LEU A 50 26.99 -4.33 -23.59
N THR A 51 25.92 -3.65 -23.99
CA THR A 51 25.87 -2.19 -24.11
C THR A 51 24.73 -1.62 -23.28
N ILE A 52 24.95 -0.48 -22.64
CA ILE A 52 23.91 0.22 -21.86
C ILE A 52 22.88 0.80 -22.83
N THR A 53 21.59 0.51 -22.64
CA THR A 53 20.53 1.00 -23.56
C THR A 53 20.22 2.48 -23.40
N GLU A 54 20.68 3.13 -22.32
CA GLU A 54 20.57 4.59 -22.16
C GLU A 54 21.32 5.36 -23.27
N ASP A 55 22.29 4.74 -23.94
CA ASP A 55 23.20 5.43 -24.88
C ASP A 55 22.64 5.65 -26.29
N ASN A 56 21.55 5.00 -26.71
CA ASN A 56 21.12 4.99 -28.13
C ASN A 56 19.64 5.27 -28.41
N ASP A 57 18.79 5.44 -27.39
CA ASP A 57 17.38 5.79 -27.57
C ASP A 57 17.03 7.08 -26.79
N PRO A 58 16.86 8.23 -27.47
CA PRO A 58 16.54 9.49 -26.83
C PRO A 58 15.22 9.48 -26.04
N GLN A 59 14.24 8.67 -26.45
CA GLN A 59 12.96 8.57 -25.74
C GLN A 59 13.10 7.75 -24.47
N LEU A 60 13.87 6.64 -24.52
CA LEU A 60 14.14 5.82 -23.35
C LEU A 60 15.03 6.56 -22.33
N ALA A 61 16.04 7.29 -22.80
CA ALA A 61 16.86 8.14 -21.93
C ALA A 61 16.01 9.22 -21.23
N THR A 62 15.08 9.84 -21.97
CA THR A 62 14.12 10.81 -21.42
C THR A 62 13.22 10.15 -20.38
N LEU A 63 12.66 8.96 -20.67
CA LEU A 63 11.80 8.22 -19.75
C LEU A 63 12.54 7.81 -18.48
N THR A 64 13.76 7.27 -18.60
CA THR A 64 14.60 6.89 -17.46
C THR A 64 14.95 8.09 -16.60
N ASN A 65 15.27 9.24 -17.20
CA ASN A 65 15.51 10.48 -16.46
C ASN A 65 14.23 11.03 -15.81
N CYS A 66 13.07 10.94 -16.47
CA CYS A 66 11.78 11.29 -15.87
C CYS A 66 11.49 10.42 -14.65
N ILE A 67 11.67 9.09 -14.76
CA ILE A 67 11.50 8.16 -13.64
C ILE A 67 12.50 8.48 -12.53
N LYS A 68 13.79 8.68 -12.84
CA LYS A 68 14.84 9.07 -11.88
C LYS A 68 14.48 10.36 -11.13
N ASN A 69 13.96 11.37 -11.83
CA ASN A 69 13.53 12.63 -11.23
C ASN A 69 12.24 12.48 -10.42
N GLU A 70 11.29 11.65 -10.86
CA GLU A 70 10.05 11.38 -10.13
C GLU A 70 10.26 10.54 -8.86
N ILE A 71 11.31 9.70 -8.85
CA ILE A 71 11.74 8.93 -7.68
C ILE A 71 12.84 9.62 -6.86
N GLU A 72 13.23 10.84 -7.22
CA GLU A 72 14.28 11.57 -6.50
C GLU A 72 13.82 11.95 -5.08
N GLY A 73 14.72 11.77 -4.10
CA GLY A 73 14.46 12.07 -2.69
C GLY A 73 13.66 11.01 -1.93
N ALA A 74 13.48 11.25 -0.63
CA ALA A 74 12.82 10.30 0.28
C ALA A 74 11.36 9.99 -0.11
N THR A 75 10.65 10.96 -0.69
CA THR A 75 9.27 10.83 -1.17
C THR A 75 9.15 9.93 -2.38
N GLY A 76 10.11 9.98 -3.30
CA GLY A 76 10.13 9.14 -4.49
C GLY A 76 10.31 7.65 -4.18
N TRP A 77 11.29 7.35 -3.32
CA TRP A 77 11.52 5.99 -2.84
C TRP A 77 10.34 5.41 -2.04
N HIS A 78 9.67 6.24 -1.23
CA HIS A 78 8.47 5.83 -0.52
C HIS A 78 7.34 5.43 -1.47
N ARG A 79 7.12 6.22 -2.54
CA ARG A 79 6.10 5.93 -3.56
C ARG A 79 6.40 4.61 -4.28
N LEU A 80 7.65 4.36 -4.63
CA LEU A 80 8.06 3.13 -5.28
C LEU A 80 7.78 1.90 -4.40
N GLY A 81 8.18 1.92 -3.13
CA GLY A 81 7.91 0.79 -2.25
C GLY A 81 6.40 0.58 -2.02
N HIS A 82 5.61 1.65 -1.93
CA HIS A 82 4.16 1.55 -1.86
C HIS A 82 3.54 0.93 -3.14
N LEU A 83 4.07 1.28 -4.31
CA LEU A 83 3.65 0.68 -5.58
C LEU A 83 4.00 -0.82 -5.63
N MET A 84 5.22 -1.20 -5.24
CA MET A 84 5.63 -2.61 -5.19
C MET A 84 4.71 -3.44 -4.28
N ILE A 85 4.32 -2.89 -3.12
CA ILE A 85 3.36 -3.51 -2.21
C ILE A 85 1.99 -3.66 -2.89
N LYS A 86 1.49 -2.61 -3.56
CA LYS A 86 0.19 -2.64 -4.24
C LYS A 86 0.11 -3.65 -5.39
N VAL A 87 1.20 -3.80 -6.15
CA VAL A 87 1.27 -4.75 -7.27
C VAL A 87 1.55 -6.19 -6.78
N GLY A 88 1.82 -6.37 -5.48
CA GLY A 88 2.03 -7.70 -4.88
C GLY A 88 3.46 -8.23 -5.00
N HIS A 89 4.43 -7.39 -5.38
CA HIS A 89 5.84 -7.74 -5.44
C HIS A 89 6.49 -7.71 -4.06
N PHE A 90 5.96 -8.50 -3.12
CA PHE A 90 6.28 -8.36 -1.70
C PHE A 90 7.75 -8.66 -1.35
N ASN A 91 8.37 -9.66 -1.98
CA ASN A 91 9.78 -10.00 -1.71
C ASN A 91 10.71 -8.87 -2.16
N GLN A 92 10.48 -8.32 -3.36
CA GLN A 92 11.24 -7.19 -3.88
C GLN A 92 11.02 -5.93 -3.04
N ALA A 93 9.79 -5.66 -2.62
CA ALA A 93 9.48 -4.57 -1.70
C ALA A 93 10.22 -4.73 -0.36
N GLU A 94 10.34 -5.96 0.15
CA GLU A 94 11.06 -6.24 1.41
C GLU A 94 12.56 -5.96 1.28
N GLU A 95 13.19 -6.51 0.25
CA GLU A 95 14.61 -6.27 -0.05
C GLU A 95 14.91 -4.78 -0.24
N PHE A 96 14.05 -4.10 -1.01
CA PHE A 96 14.13 -2.66 -1.25
C PHE A 96 14.02 -1.85 0.06
N CYS A 97 13.02 -2.13 0.91
CA CYS A 97 12.87 -1.45 2.19
C CYS A 97 14.06 -1.69 3.12
N ASN A 98 14.59 -2.92 3.15
CA ASN A 98 15.77 -3.25 3.97
C ASN A 98 17.02 -2.50 3.49
N GLU A 99 17.19 -2.31 2.18
CA GLU A 99 18.31 -1.56 1.64
C GLU A 99 18.17 -0.05 1.92
N LEU A 100 16.97 0.51 1.80
CA LEU A 100 16.70 1.88 2.24
C LEU A 100 16.99 2.06 3.73
N LEU A 101 16.63 1.07 4.57
CA LEU A 101 16.84 1.15 6.01
C LEU A 101 18.32 1.21 6.39
N LYS A 102 19.19 0.51 5.65
CA LYS A 102 20.65 0.57 5.86
C LYS A 102 21.24 1.94 5.51
N ASN A 103 20.67 2.59 4.49
CA ASN A 103 21.16 3.86 3.95
C ASN A 103 20.41 5.08 4.52
N ALA A 104 19.51 4.89 5.49
CA ALA A 104 18.69 5.97 6.04
C ALA A 104 19.54 6.97 6.83
N SER A 105 19.51 8.24 6.43
CA SER A 105 20.34 9.31 7.01
C SER A 105 19.77 9.90 8.30
N ASP A 106 18.45 9.88 8.48
CA ASP A 106 17.80 10.51 9.63
C ASP A 106 16.71 9.63 10.28
N ASP A 107 16.16 10.11 11.40
CA ASP A 107 15.09 9.42 12.13
C ASP A 107 13.75 9.44 11.37
N SER A 108 13.48 10.49 10.60
CA SER A 108 12.23 10.63 9.84
C SER A 108 12.15 9.59 8.73
N ASP A 109 13.23 9.42 7.96
CA ASP A 109 13.37 8.40 6.93
C ASP A 109 13.22 7.00 7.50
N ARG A 110 13.91 6.72 8.62
CA ARG A 110 13.77 5.44 9.32
C ARG A 110 12.33 5.18 9.77
N ALA A 111 11.63 6.19 10.29
CA ALA A 111 10.23 6.06 10.66
C ALA A 111 9.33 5.74 9.45
N ASN A 112 9.57 6.37 8.30
CA ASN A 112 8.81 6.14 7.07
C ASN A 112 9.07 4.76 6.49
N ILE A 113 10.33 4.30 6.50
CA ILE A 113 10.70 2.95 6.03
C ILE A 113 10.09 1.88 6.95
N TYR A 114 10.11 2.07 8.27
CA TYR A 114 9.42 1.16 9.18
C TYR A 114 7.91 1.16 8.96
N HIS A 115 7.30 2.30 8.62
CA HIS A 115 5.89 2.35 8.25
C HIS A 115 5.61 1.51 7.00
N MET A 116 6.45 1.61 5.97
CA MET A 116 6.34 0.80 4.75
C MET A 116 6.52 -0.69 5.01
N LEU A 117 7.49 -1.09 5.84
CA LEU A 117 7.65 -2.48 6.26
C LEU A 117 6.41 -2.98 7.01
N GLY A 118 5.80 -2.14 7.86
CA GLY A 118 4.52 -2.44 8.50
C GLY A 118 3.40 -2.72 7.48
N MET A 119 3.28 -1.87 6.46
CA MET A 119 2.30 -2.06 5.38
C MET A 119 2.57 -3.35 4.59
N LEU A 120 3.83 -3.60 4.24
CA LEU A 120 4.26 -4.79 3.54
C LEU A 120 3.86 -6.06 4.32
N LYS A 121 4.19 -6.14 5.61
CA LYS A 121 3.85 -7.29 6.45
C LYS A 121 2.35 -7.45 6.63
N TYR A 122 1.60 -6.34 6.71
CA TYR A 122 0.15 -6.37 6.75
C TYR A 122 -0.44 -7.01 5.49
N HIS A 123 0.02 -6.62 4.29
CA HIS A 123 -0.42 -7.21 3.03
C HIS A 123 0.02 -8.66 2.84
N GLN A 124 1.14 -9.07 3.44
CA GLN A 124 1.55 -10.48 3.53
C GLN A 124 0.71 -11.31 4.53
N GLY A 125 -0.20 -10.69 5.30
CA GLY A 125 -0.96 -11.34 6.37
C GLY A 125 -0.15 -11.61 7.65
N LYS A 126 1.09 -11.12 7.73
CA LYS A 126 1.99 -11.26 8.88
C LYS A 126 1.72 -10.17 9.91
N TYR A 127 0.54 -10.24 10.54
CA TYR A 127 0.02 -9.15 11.37
C TYR A 127 0.88 -8.81 12.60
N GLN A 128 1.47 -9.80 13.28
CA GLN A 128 2.34 -9.51 14.43
C GLN A 128 3.61 -8.74 14.03
N GLU A 129 4.23 -9.11 12.90
CA GLU A 129 5.37 -8.37 12.35
C GLU A 129 4.95 -6.96 11.92
N ALA A 130 3.77 -6.82 11.31
CA ALA A 130 3.23 -5.52 10.92
C ALA A 130 3.09 -4.56 12.11
N VAL A 131 2.50 -5.03 13.23
CA VAL A 131 2.41 -4.24 14.47
C VAL A 131 3.81 -3.83 14.94
N ALA A 132 4.76 -4.76 15.00
CA ALA A 132 6.11 -4.46 15.47
C ALA A 132 6.80 -3.36 14.64
N PHE A 133 6.64 -3.37 13.32
CA PHE A 133 7.18 -2.32 12.45
C PHE A 133 6.45 -0.99 12.59
N TYR A 134 5.12 -0.99 12.67
CA TYR A 134 4.37 0.25 12.93
C TYR A 134 4.69 0.85 14.30
N GLU A 135 4.89 0.04 15.34
CA GLU A 135 5.31 0.52 16.66
C GLU A 135 6.70 1.15 16.65
N LYS A 136 7.66 0.57 15.91
CA LYS A 136 8.98 1.19 15.68
C LYS A 136 8.86 2.55 14.99
N SER A 137 8.05 2.63 13.93
CA SER A 137 7.76 3.89 13.23
C SER A 137 7.15 4.93 14.18
N LEU A 138 6.12 4.52 14.94
CA LEU A 138 5.43 5.37 15.90
C LEU A 138 6.37 5.86 17.03
N GLN A 139 7.24 4.99 17.54
CA GLN A 139 8.18 5.35 18.61
C GLN A 139 9.14 6.46 18.14
N ILE A 140 9.61 6.39 16.90
CA ILE A 140 10.49 7.41 16.35
C ILE A 140 9.71 8.71 16.13
N LYS A 141 8.54 8.65 15.46
CA LYS A 141 7.70 9.83 15.20
C LYS A 141 7.33 10.56 16.48
N ARG A 142 6.97 9.86 17.55
CA ARG A 142 6.64 10.48 18.85
C ARG A 142 7.81 11.16 19.56
N LYS A 143 9.06 10.84 19.19
CA LYS A 143 10.24 11.53 19.72
C LYS A 143 10.55 12.82 18.96
N THR A 144 10.19 12.86 17.68
CA THR A 144 10.60 13.92 16.76
C THR A 144 9.47 14.90 16.42
N LEU A 145 8.22 14.49 16.59
CA LEU A 145 7.04 15.24 16.18
C LEU A 145 6.14 15.59 17.37
N PRO A 146 5.34 16.68 17.27
CA PRO A 146 4.27 16.98 18.22
C PRO A 146 3.24 15.84 18.34
N ASP A 147 2.58 15.73 19.49
CA ASP A 147 1.58 14.69 19.75
C ASP A 147 0.33 14.78 18.85
N ASP A 148 0.06 15.94 18.27
CA ASP A 148 -1.04 16.23 17.34
C ASP A 148 -0.62 16.19 15.85
N ASP A 149 0.59 15.72 15.56
CA ASP A 149 1.07 15.57 14.18
C ASP A 149 0.23 14.54 13.40
N ILE A 150 -0.26 14.96 12.23
CA ILE A 150 -1.17 14.16 11.41
C ILE A 150 -0.57 12.81 10.96
N SER A 151 0.75 12.70 10.85
CA SER A 151 1.43 11.47 10.46
C SER A 151 1.35 10.38 11.54
N LEU A 152 1.14 10.76 12.81
CA LEU A 152 0.86 9.84 13.91
C LEU A 152 -0.52 9.22 13.73
N ALA A 153 -1.51 10.00 13.28
CA ALA A 153 -2.87 9.51 13.08
C ALA A 153 -2.93 8.35 12.07
N SER A 154 -2.20 8.45 10.95
CA SER A 154 -2.13 7.38 9.94
C SER A 154 -1.49 6.11 10.50
N THR A 155 -0.43 6.26 11.29
CA THR A 155 0.25 5.11 11.93
C THR A 155 -0.65 4.42 12.95
N TYR A 156 -1.36 5.20 13.78
CA TYR A 156 -2.37 4.65 14.69
C TYR A 156 -3.52 3.96 13.96
N SER A 157 -4.02 4.53 12.86
CA SER A 157 -5.09 3.92 12.06
C SER A 157 -4.65 2.55 11.51
N ASN A 158 -3.42 2.45 11.00
CA ASN A 158 -2.91 1.21 10.45
C ASN A 158 -2.69 0.14 11.53
N ILE A 159 -2.18 0.51 12.72
CA ILE A 159 -2.10 -0.42 13.86
C ILE A 159 -3.51 -0.90 14.25
N GLY A 160 -4.49 0.01 14.31
CA GLY A 160 -5.88 -0.34 14.57
C GLY A 160 -6.45 -1.33 13.55
N GLN A 161 -6.13 -1.14 12.27
CA GLN A 161 -6.52 -2.05 11.19
C GLN A 161 -5.90 -3.43 11.32
N VAL A 162 -4.62 -3.51 11.71
CA VAL A 162 -3.96 -4.79 11.97
C VAL A 162 -4.67 -5.54 13.10
N TYR A 163 -4.95 -4.88 14.22
CA TYR A 163 -5.68 -5.50 15.34
C TYR A 163 -7.11 -5.90 14.97
N ASN A 164 -7.80 -5.09 14.17
CA ASN A 164 -9.14 -5.42 13.67
C ASN A 164 -9.11 -6.70 12.81
N ASN A 165 -8.11 -6.86 11.95
CA ASN A 165 -7.93 -8.08 11.15
C ASN A 165 -7.52 -9.30 11.98
N MET A 166 -6.90 -9.09 13.14
CA MET A 166 -6.62 -10.13 14.13
C MET A 166 -7.84 -10.45 15.03
N ALA A 167 -8.99 -9.82 14.80
CA ALA A 167 -10.18 -9.86 15.64
C ALA A 167 -9.99 -9.36 17.09
N ASP A 168 -8.90 -8.63 17.38
CA ASP A 168 -8.70 -7.92 18.65
C ASP A 168 -9.32 -6.52 18.55
N TYR A 169 -10.65 -6.50 18.46
CA TYR A 169 -11.42 -5.28 18.24
C TYR A 169 -11.26 -4.24 19.36
N SER A 170 -11.06 -4.71 20.59
CA SER A 170 -10.82 -3.83 21.75
C SER A 170 -9.53 -3.04 21.59
N LYS A 171 -8.42 -3.67 21.18
CA LYS A 171 -7.19 -2.92 20.87
C LYS A 171 -7.35 -2.06 19.62
N ALA A 172 -8.04 -2.56 18.60
CA ALA A 172 -8.30 -1.80 17.38
C ALA A 172 -8.98 -0.45 17.71
N LEU A 173 -10.01 -0.46 18.55
CA LEU A 173 -10.71 0.74 19.01
C LEU A 173 -9.79 1.73 19.70
N VAL A 174 -8.93 1.29 20.62
CA VAL A 174 -7.96 2.17 21.31
C VAL A 174 -7.08 2.92 20.30
N PHE A 175 -6.63 2.24 19.25
CA PHE A 175 -5.79 2.85 18.22
C PHE A 175 -6.57 3.72 17.25
N TYR A 176 -7.78 3.32 16.85
CA TYR A 176 -8.64 4.15 16.02
C TYR A 176 -9.10 5.42 16.72
N GLU A 177 -9.40 5.39 18.02
CA GLU A 177 -9.77 6.56 18.81
C GLU A 177 -8.61 7.55 18.94
N LYS A 178 -7.37 7.06 19.11
CA LYS A 178 -6.17 7.91 19.07
C LYS A 178 -6.00 8.60 17.71
N SER A 179 -6.20 7.84 16.63
CA SER A 179 -6.16 8.37 15.25
C SER A 179 -7.23 9.42 15.01
N LEU A 180 -8.47 9.16 15.44
CA LEU A 180 -9.59 10.09 15.34
C LEU A 180 -9.32 11.38 16.11
N LYS A 181 -8.86 11.29 17.36
CA LYS A 181 -8.57 12.46 18.19
C LYS A 181 -7.58 13.42 17.53
N ILE A 182 -6.50 12.89 16.95
CA ILE A 182 -5.52 13.72 16.23
C ILE A 182 -6.17 14.35 15.00
N ARG A 183 -6.93 13.58 14.20
CA ARG A 183 -7.61 14.09 13.01
C ARG A 183 -8.65 15.17 13.33
N GLU A 184 -9.39 15.05 14.43
CA GLU A 184 -10.36 16.06 14.86
C GLU A 184 -9.71 17.37 15.32
N ILE A 185 -8.48 17.31 15.86
CA ILE A 185 -7.72 18.50 16.27
C ILE A 185 -7.07 19.16 15.05
N SER A 186 -6.49 18.35 14.15
CA SER A 186 -5.58 18.85 13.12
C SER A 186 -6.24 19.07 11.75
N LEU A 187 -7.49 18.63 11.55
CA LEU A 187 -8.21 18.74 10.28
C LEU A 187 -9.59 19.39 10.42
N PRO A 188 -10.14 19.98 9.34
CA PRO A 188 -11.52 20.43 9.32
C PRO A 188 -12.50 19.30 9.68
N PRO A 189 -13.63 19.58 10.38
CA PRO A 189 -14.59 18.56 10.79
C PRO A 189 -15.18 17.72 9.65
N ASN A 190 -15.23 18.28 8.43
CA ASN A 190 -15.73 17.61 7.24
C ASN A 190 -14.62 16.96 6.38
N HIS A 191 -13.40 16.81 6.91
CA HIS A 191 -12.30 16.22 6.16
C HIS A 191 -12.53 14.70 5.93
N PRO A 192 -12.24 14.16 4.73
CA PRO A 192 -12.44 12.74 4.42
C PRO A 192 -11.75 11.77 5.40
N ASP A 193 -10.57 12.12 5.91
CA ASP A 193 -9.86 11.30 6.90
C ASP A 193 -10.59 11.17 8.24
N VAL A 194 -11.34 12.20 8.67
CA VAL A 194 -12.20 12.13 9.86
C VAL A 194 -13.33 11.13 9.60
N ALA A 195 -13.95 11.18 8.41
CA ALA A 195 -14.95 10.20 8.00
C ALA A 195 -14.39 8.77 7.98
N THR A 196 -13.16 8.58 7.49
CA THR A 196 -12.49 7.28 7.49
C THR A 196 -12.24 6.76 8.90
N SER A 197 -11.84 7.62 9.85
CA SER A 197 -11.71 7.25 11.26
C SER A 197 -13.04 6.78 11.85
N TYR A 198 -14.13 7.52 11.65
CA TYR A 198 -15.45 7.09 12.12
C TYR A 198 -15.89 5.78 11.47
N ASN A 199 -15.65 5.58 10.17
CA ASN A 199 -15.94 4.32 9.49
C ASN A 199 -15.18 3.13 10.12
N ASN A 200 -13.89 3.31 10.42
CA ASN A 200 -13.07 2.24 11.02
C ASN A 200 -13.55 1.86 12.43
N ILE A 201 -13.93 2.85 13.24
CA ILE A 201 -14.55 2.62 14.55
C ILE A 201 -15.90 1.91 14.42
N GLY A 202 -16.74 2.36 13.48
CA GLY A 202 -18.02 1.71 13.17
C GLY A 202 -17.85 0.25 12.76
N GLN A 203 -16.85 -0.05 11.93
CA GLN A 203 -16.52 -1.41 11.53
C GLN A 203 -16.07 -2.28 12.71
N ALA A 204 -15.22 -1.76 13.60
CA ALA A 204 -14.80 -2.49 14.79
C ALA A 204 -16.00 -2.83 15.68
N TYR A 205 -16.91 -1.89 15.93
CA TYR A 205 -18.14 -2.15 16.68
C TYR A 205 -19.08 -3.13 15.98
N HIS A 206 -19.19 -3.05 14.65
CA HIS A 206 -19.98 -3.99 13.86
C HIS A 206 -19.45 -5.42 14.03
N ASN A 207 -18.13 -5.60 13.93
CA ASN A 207 -17.47 -6.89 14.09
C ASN A 207 -17.60 -7.46 15.52
N MET A 208 -17.72 -6.59 16.54
CA MET A 208 -18.04 -6.99 17.91
C MET A 208 -19.52 -7.33 18.14
N GLY A 209 -20.39 -7.15 17.15
CA GLY A 209 -21.84 -7.32 17.30
C GLY A 209 -22.55 -6.14 17.98
N ASN A 210 -21.85 -5.03 18.26
CA ASN A 210 -22.47 -3.82 18.81
C ASN A 210 -23.05 -2.97 17.67
N HIS A 211 -24.17 -3.41 17.14
CA HIS A 211 -24.81 -2.80 15.97
C HIS A 211 -25.28 -1.36 16.19
N SER A 212 -25.73 -1.03 17.41
CA SER A 212 -26.16 0.33 17.75
C SER A 212 -24.99 1.34 17.66
N LYS A 213 -23.85 1.03 18.28
CA LYS A 213 -22.65 1.88 18.15
C LYS A 213 -22.12 1.88 16.72
N ALA A 214 -22.15 0.75 16.02
CA ALA A 214 -21.72 0.69 14.63
C ALA A 214 -22.51 1.68 13.75
N LEU A 215 -23.85 1.71 13.89
CA LEU A 215 -24.71 2.67 13.18
C LEU A 215 -24.34 4.11 13.51
N GLU A 216 -24.19 4.47 14.79
CA GLU A 216 -23.83 5.82 15.22
C GLU A 216 -22.55 6.32 14.49
N PHE A 217 -21.53 5.48 14.45
CA PHE A 217 -20.25 5.83 13.82
C PHE A 217 -20.31 5.81 12.29
N PHE A 218 -21.03 4.87 11.68
CA PHE A 218 -21.21 4.85 10.23
C PHE A 218 -22.04 6.05 9.74
N GLU A 219 -23.06 6.48 10.48
CA GLU A 219 -23.85 7.68 10.17
C GLU A 219 -23.01 8.96 10.27
N LYS A 220 -22.15 9.09 11.29
CA LYS A 220 -21.19 10.20 11.38
C LYS A 220 -20.26 10.24 10.17
N SER A 221 -19.73 9.08 9.76
CA SER A 221 -18.88 8.97 8.56
C SER A 221 -19.63 9.35 7.29
N LEU A 222 -20.85 8.81 7.10
CA LEU A 222 -21.69 9.09 5.95
C LEU A 222 -22.00 10.58 5.83
N LYS A 223 -22.40 11.24 6.92
CA LYS A 223 -22.72 12.67 6.93
C LYS A 223 -21.55 13.53 6.46
N ILE A 224 -20.32 13.20 6.86
CA ILE A 224 -19.13 13.92 6.39
C ILE A 224 -18.89 13.65 4.91
N ARG A 225 -19.01 12.40 4.46
CA ARG A 225 -18.82 12.02 3.06
C ARG A 225 -19.85 12.68 2.14
N GLU A 226 -21.11 12.80 2.57
CA GLU A 226 -22.17 13.49 1.81
C GLU A 226 -21.88 14.98 1.60
N ILE A 227 -21.16 15.62 2.55
CA ILE A 227 -20.76 17.02 2.44
C ILE A 227 -19.48 17.18 1.61
N SER A 228 -18.54 16.24 1.74
CA SER A 228 -17.17 16.39 1.20
C SER A 228 -16.95 15.74 -0.17
N LEU A 229 -17.80 14.81 -0.59
CA LEU A 229 -17.63 14.05 -1.82
C LEU A 229 -18.71 14.36 -2.86
N PRO A 230 -18.41 14.22 -4.17
CA PRO A 230 -19.43 14.28 -5.21
C PRO A 230 -20.53 13.23 -5.01
N PRO A 231 -21.78 13.48 -5.43
CA PRO A 231 -22.94 12.61 -5.14
C PRO A 231 -22.82 11.13 -5.58
N ASN A 232 -21.99 10.84 -6.59
CA ASN A 232 -21.76 9.47 -7.09
C ASN A 232 -20.38 8.92 -6.70
N HIS A 233 -19.71 9.47 -5.69
CA HIS A 233 -18.41 8.95 -5.28
C HIS A 233 -18.54 7.51 -4.72
N PRO A 234 -17.70 6.54 -5.12
CA PRO A 234 -17.80 5.14 -4.67
C PRO A 234 -17.81 4.96 -3.15
N ASP A 235 -17.11 5.81 -2.41
CA ASP A 235 -17.07 5.79 -0.93
C ASP A 235 -18.43 6.11 -0.28
N LEU A 236 -19.30 6.88 -0.94
CA LEU A 236 -20.69 7.05 -0.49
C LEU A 236 -21.45 5.73 -0.59
N GLY A 237 -21.27 5.00 -1.70
CA GLY A 237 -21.83 3.67 -1.86
C GLY A 237 -21.35 2.73 -0.76
N GLN A 238 -20.06 2.76 -0.42
CA GLN A 238 -19.52 1.96 0.68
C GLN A 238 -20.15 2.33 2.04
N SER A 239 -20.33 3.61 2.33
CA SER A 239 -20.98 4.06 3.57
C SER A 239 -22.42 3.57 3.68
N TYR A 240 -23.22 3.70 2.62
CA TYR A 240 -24.60 3.19 2.63
C TYR A 240 -24.64 1.67 2.77
N ASN A 241 -23.76 0.95 2.07
CA ASN A 241 -23.66 -0.51 2.19
C ASN A 241 -23.32 -0.94 3.62
N ASN A 242 -22.37 -0.28 4.28
CA ASN A 242 -21.99 -0.61 5.66
C ASN A 242 -23.19 -0.48 6.61
N ILE A 243 -23.98 0.59 6.50
CA ILE A 243 -25.21 0.79 7.27
C ILE A 243 -26.24 -0.30 6.93
N GLY A 244 -26.43 -0.60 5.64
CA GLY A 244 -27.32 -1.66 5.19
C GLY A 244 -26.96 -3.04 5.76
N GLN A 245 -25.67 -3.37 5.81
CA GLN A 245 -25.18 -4.60 6.43
C GLN A 245 -25.47 -4.65 7.93
N VAL A 246 -25.38 -3.53 8.64
CA VAL A 246 -25.73 -3.49 10.07
C VAL A 246 -27.22 -3.75 10.27
N TYR A 247 -28.11 -3.10 9.51
CA TYR A 247 -29.55 -3.37 9.58
C TYR A 247 -29.89 -4.81 9.21
N ASN A 248 -29.18 -5.39 8.23
CA ASN A 248 -29.36 -6.80 7.87
C ASN A 248 -29.04 -7.73 9.06
N LYS A 249 -27.94 -7.46 9.79
CA LYS A 249 -27.59 -8.23 11.00
C LYS A 249 -28.59 -8.03 12.15
N MET A 250 -29.29 -6.90 12.18
CA MET A 250 -30.38 -6.63 13.12
C MET A 250 -31.74 -7.22 12.68
N ASN A 251 -31.82 -7.92 11.54
CA ASN A 251 -33.06 -8.41 10.91
C ASN A 251 -34.03 -7.28 10.48
N GLU A 252 -33.54 -6.05 10.32
CA GLU A 252 -34.31 -4.92 9.80
C GLU A 252 -34.24 -4.86 8.28
N TYR A 253 -34.72 -5.92 7.63
CA TYR A 253 -34.51 -6.17 6.19
C TYR A 253 -35.00 -5.04 5.28
N SER A 254 -36.13 -4.39 5.61
CA SER A 254 -36.65 -3.27 4.80
C SER A 254 -35.71 -2.07 4.80
N LYS A 255 -35.08 -1.76 5.95
CA LYS A 255 -34.07 -0.69 6.02
C LYS A 255 -32.79 -1.13 5.32
N ALA A 256 -32.35 -2.36 5.57
CA ALA A 256 -31.16 -2.91 4.92
C ALA A 256 -31.25 -2.79 3.39
N LEU A 257 -32.36 -3.23 2.81
CA LEU A 257 -32.61 -3.16 1.37
C LEU A 257 -32.57 -1.71 0.86
N SER A 258 -33.24 -0.77 1.55
CA SER A 258 -33.22 0.63 1.16
C SER A 258 -31.81 1.23 1.12
N TYR A 259 -30.95 0.86 2.07
CA TYR A 259 -29.55 1.31 2.11
C TYR A 259 -28.68 0.64 1.05
N ILE A 260 -28.87 -0.67 0.82
CA ILE A 260 -28.15 -1.42 -0.20
C ILE A 260 -28.53 -0.93 -1.61
N ASP A 261 -29.80 -0.63 -1.88
CA ASP A 261 -30.25 -0.09 -3.17
C ASP A 261 -29.60 1.27 -3.47
N LYS A 262 -29.46 2.13 -2.46
CA LYS A 262 -28.73 3.40 -2.60
C LYS A 262 -27.26 3.18 -2.91
N ALA A 263 -26.61 2.23 -2.23
CA ALA A 263 -25.23 1.88 -2.49
C ALA A 263 -25.03 1.39 -3.93
N LEU A 264 -25.88 0.46 -4.37
CA LEU A 264 -25.85 -0.10 -5.71
C LEU A 264 -26.07 0.96 -6.79
N ALA A 265 -27.04 1.86 -6.60
CA ALA A 265 -27.32 2.95 -7.53
C ALA A 265 -26.12 3.90 -7.71
N ILE A 266 -25.34 4.15 -6.64
CA ILE A 266 -24.10 4.94 -6.71
C ILE A 266 -23.01 4.16 -7.45
N TRP A 267 -22.79 2.90 -7.09
CA TRP A 267 -21.75 2.07 -7.70
C TRP A 267 -21.99 1.85 -9.19
N GLN A 268 -23.23 1.59 -9.62
CA GLN A 268 -23.60 1.46 -11.03
C GLN A 268 -23.27 2.70 -11.88
N LYS A 269 -23.32 3.90 -11.27
CA LYS A 269 -23.00 5.16 -11.96
C LYS A 269 -21.51 5.50 -11.95
N SER A 270 -20.72 4.89 -11.06
CA SER A 270 -19.36 5.33 -10.75
C SER A 270 -18.27 4.29 -11.03
N LEU A 271 -18.64 3.01 -11.13
CA LEU A 271 -17.70 1.92 -11.31
C LEU A 271 -17.98 1.18 -12.64
N PRO A 272 -16.96 0.54 -13.24
CA PRO A 272 -17.15 -0.30 -14.42
C PRO A 272 -18.15 -1.43 -14.14
N PRO A 273 -18.99 -1.84 -15.10
CA PRO A 273 -20.00 -2.89 -14.90
C PRO A 273 -19.44 -4.24 -14.42
N THR A 274 -18.13 -4.48 -14.60
CA THR A 274 -17.43 -5.69 -14.16
C THR A 274 -17.00 -5.65 -12.69
N HIS A 275 -17.14 -4.50 -12.01
CA HIS A 275 -16.66 -4.30 -10.65
C HIS A 275 -17.42 -5.21 -9.64
N PRO A 276 -16.73 -5.86 -8.70
CA PRO A 276 -17.35 -6.79 -7.74
C PRO A 276 -18.55 -6.21 -6.99
N ASN A 277 -18.48 -4.93 -6.60
CA ASN A 277 -19.56 -4.26 -5.86
C ASN A 277 -20.87 -4.05 -6.65
N ILE A 278 -20.89 -4.27 -7.97
CA ILE A 278 -22.11 -4.17 -8.80
C ILE A 278 -22.78 -5.55 -8.98
N LYS A 279 -22.08 -6.63 -8.67
CA LYS A 279 -22.57 -8.02 -8.82
C LYS A 279 -23.32 -8.48 -7.59
#